data_AF-A0AA90T4T4-F1
#
_entry.id   AF-A0AA90T4T4-F1
#
_cell.length_a   1.000
_cell.length_b   1.000
_cell.length_c   1.000
_cell.angle_alpha   90.00
_cell.angle_beta   90.00
_cell.angle_gamma   90.00
#
_symmetry.space_group_name_H-M   'P 1'
#
loop_
_entity.id
_entity.type
_entity.pdbx_description
1 polymer ?
#
loop_
_entity_poly.entity_id
_entity_poly.type
_entity_poly.pdbx_seq_one_letter_code
_entity_poly.pdbx_strand_id
1 'polypeptide(L)' 'MKKNVLEYLKQTTEKFPDKIAIIDSQKEITFRDFYTKALNFSTHMLEITPPPPARV' A
#
# COMPACT_ATOMS: atom_id res chain seq x y z
N MET A 1 -12.37 -8.02 13.15
CA MET A 1 -12.83 -7.46 11.85
C MET A 1 -11.78 -6.51 11.33
N LYS A 2 -11.38 -6.61 10.06
CA LYS A 2 -10.53 -5.59 9.45
C LYS A 2 -11.41 -4.42 9.02
N LYS A 3 -10.96 -3.19 9.26
CA LYS A 3 -11.78 -1.98 9.11
C LYS A 3 -11.66 -1.35 7.72
N ASN A 4 -10.55 -1.58 7.02
CA ASN A 4 -10.30 -0.96 5.72
C ASN A 4 -9.31 -1.76 4.85
N VAL A 5 -9.18 -1.34 3.59
CA VAL A 5 -8.32 -1.96 2.58
C VAL A 5 -6.83 -1.94 2.94
N LEU A 6 -6.36 -0.94 3.68
CA LEU A 6 -4.95 -0.83 4.08
C LEU A 6 -4.59 -1.85 5.16
N GLU A 7 -5.49 -2.07 6.13
CA GLU A 7 -5.36 -3.15 7.12
C GLU A 7 -5.38 -4.53 6.45
N TYR A 8 -6.16 -4.70 5.38
CA TYR A 8 -6.13 -5.91 4.57
C TYR A 8 -4.77 -6.11 3.92
N LEU A 9 -4.27 -5.08 3.23
CA LEU A 9 -2.98 -5.12 2.55
C LEU A 9 -1.84 -5.47 3.51
N LYS A 10 -1.72 -4.75 4.63
CA LYS A 10 -0.64 -4.97 5.62
C LYS A 10 -0.59 -6.42 6.10
N GLN A 11 -1.72 -6.97 6.54
CA GLN A 11 -1.76 -8.35 7.03
C GLN A 11 -1.52 -9.39 5.94
N THR A 12 -1.95 -9.13 4.70
CA THR A 12 -1.68 -10.05 3.59
C THR A 12 -0.19 -10.04 3.26
N THR A 13 0.47 -8.88 3.29
CA THR A 13 1.93 -8.77 3.16
C THR A 13 2.67 -9.48 4.27
N GLU A 14 2.21 -9.41 5.53
CA GLU A 14 2.81 -10.15 6.65
C GLU A 14 2.69 -11.67 6.47
N LYS A 15 1.56 -12.17 5.95
CA LYS A 15 1.30 -13.61 5.77
C LYS A 15 1.94 -14.20 4.51
N PHE A 16 2.00 -13.43 3.43
CA PHE A 16 2.41 -13.90 2.11
C PHE A 16 3.33 -12.89 1.41
N PRO A 17 4.47 -12.51 2.02
CA PRO A 17 5.29 -11.40 1.54
C PRO A 17 5.81 -11.61 0.12
N ASP A 18 6.18 -12.84 -0.23
CA ASP A 18 6.82 -13.16 -1.50
C ASP A 18 5.82 -13.68 -2.57
N LYS A 19 4.51 -13.72 -2.26
CA LYS A 19 3.49 -14.02 -3.27
C LYS A 19 3.26 -12.83 -4.18
N ILE A 20 2.96 -13.10 -5.45
CA ILE A 20 2.60 -12.07 -6.44
C ILE A 20 1.31 -11.38 -6.02
N ALA A 21 1.36 -10.05 -5.92
CA ALA A 21 0.23 -9.20 -5.56
C ALA A 21 -0.41 -8.55 -6.80
N ILE A 22 0.42 -8.14 -7.75
CA ILE A 22 -0.02 -7.55 -9.03
C ILE A 22 0.84 -8.16 -10.13
N ILE A 23 0.16 -8.56 -11.21
CA ILE A 23 0.77 -9.02 -12.45
C ILE A 23 0.22 -8.20 -13.61
N ASP A 24 1.12 -7.72 -14.45
CA ASP A 24 0.82 -7.15 -15.75
C ASP A 24 1.77 -7.81 -16.77
N SER A 25 1.44 -7.70 -18.05
CA SER A 25 2.18 -8.19 -19.21
C SER A 25 3.70 -8.01 -19.17
N GLN A 26 4.20 -7.00 -18.47
CA GLN A 26 5.64 -6.71 -18.38
C GLN A 26 6.28 -7.02 -17.02
N LYS A 27 5.50 -7.09 -15.94
CA LYS A 27 6.05 -7.13 -14.58
C LYS A 27 5.14 -7.84 -13.60
N GLU A 28 5.79 -8.51 -12.66
CA GLU A 28 5.20 -9.04 -11.44
C GLU A 28 5.78 -8.29 -10.25
N ILE A 29 4.92 -7.95 -9.28
CA ILE A 29 5.38 -7.41 -8.00
C ILE A 29 4.79 -8.23 -6.86
N THR A 30 5.62 -8.48 -5.84
CA THR A 30 5.20 -9.23 -4.65
C THR A 30 4.36 -8.36 -3.71
N PHE A 31 3.68 -8.97 -2.73
CA PHE A 31 3.01 -8.21 -1.67
C PHE A 31 3.97 -7.35 -0.84
N ARG A 32 5.23 -7.79 -0.68
CA ARG A 32 6.28 -6.98 -0.04
C ARG A 32 6.61 -5.75 -0.87
N ASP A 33 6.80 -5.92 -2.18
CA ASP A 33 7.10 -4.81 -3.10
C ASP A 33 5.96 -3.81 -3.15
N PHE A 34 4.72 -4.30 -3.28
CA PHE A 34 3.55 -3.45 -3.38
C PHE A 34 3.37 -2.60 -2.12
N TYR A 35 3.44 -3.21 -0.94
CA TYR A 35 3.31 -2.48 0.33
C TYR A 35 4.42 -1.45 0.51
N THR A 36 5.67 -1.81 0.19
CA THR A 36 6.82 -0.90 0.28
C THR A 36 6.67 0.31 -0.65
N LYS A 37 6.25 0.06 -1.91
CA LYS A 37 6.01 1.13 -2.89
C LYS A 37 4.85 2.03 -2.48
N ALA A 38 3.75 1.46 -1.98
CA ALA A 38 2.60 2.22 -1.50
C ALA A 38 2.94 3.13 -0.32
N LEU A 39 3.72 2.64 0.66
CA LEU A 39 4.20 3.45 1.77
C LEU A 39 5.12 4.56 1.30
N ASN A 40 6.12 4.26 0.46
CA ASN A 40 7.04 5.29 -0.03
C ASN A 40 6.29 6.40 -0.80
N PHE A 41 5.39 6.00 -1.71
CA PHE A 41 4.58 6.94 -2.48
C PHE A 41 3.70 7.81 -1.57
N SER A 42 2.99 7.21 -0.61
CA SER A 42 2.11 7.96 0.29
C SER A 42 2.86 8.90 1.23
N THR A 43 4.01 8.48 1.78
CA THR A 43 4.88 9.35 2.58
C THR A 43 5.31 10.58 1.78
N HIS A 44 5.76 10.39 0.54
CA HIS A 44 6.18 11.51 -0.30
C HIS A 44 4.99 12.41 -0.69
N MET A 45 3.81 11.84 -0.95
CA MET A 45 2.60 12.64 -1.20
C MET A 45 2.27 13.57 -0.04
N LEU A 46 2.43 13.12 1.21
CA LEU A 46 2.15 13.95 2.39
C LEU A 46 3.06 15.19 2.50
N GLU A 47 4.27 15.14 1.92
CA GLU A 47 5.19 16.29 1.91
C GLU A 47 4.75 17.39 0.93
N ILE A 48 4.03 17.02 -0.14
CA ILE A 48 3.67 17.92 -1.24
C ILE A 48 2.17 18.25 -1.28
N THR A 49 1.33 17.55 -0.53
CA THR A 49 -0.11 17.82 -0.44
C THR A 49 -0.43 18.70 0.76
N PRO A 50 -1.25 19.77 0.61
CA PRO A 50 -1.74 20.52 1.75
C PRO A 50 -2.55 19.59 2.69
N PRO A 51 -2.50 19.82 4.01
CA PRO A 51 -3.23 19.00 4.97
C PRO A 51 -4.73 19.01 4.63
N PRO A 52 -5.43 17.87 4.80
CA PRO A 52 -6.86 17.82 4.55
C PRO A 52 -7.58 18.84 5.46
N PRO A 53 -8.65 19.49 4.97
CA PRO A 53 -9.43 20.40 5.79
C PRO A 53 -9.94 19.66 7.04
N ALA A 54 -10.03 20.40 8.15
CA ALA A 54 -10.59 19.87 9.38
C ALA A 54 -11.96 19.26 9.10
N ARG A 55 -12.20 18.05 9.60
CA ARG A 55 -13.52 17.42 9.50
C ARG A 55 -14.46 18.18 10.43
N VAL A 56 -15.47 18.83 9.85
CA VAL A 56 -16.64 19.38 10.56
C VAL A 56 -17.61 18.27 10.95
#